data_AF-X1UGA3-F1
#
_entry.id   AF-X1UGA3-F1
#
_cell.length_a   1.000
_cell.length_b   1.000
_cell.length_c   1.000
_cell.angle_alpha   90.00
_cell.angle_beta   90.00
_cell.angle_gamma   90.00
#
_symmetry.space_group_name_H-M   'P 1'
#
loop_
_entity.id
_entity.type
_entity.pdbx_description
1 polymer ?
#
loop_
_entity_poly.entity_id
_entity_poly.type
_entity_poly.pdbx_seq_one_letter_code
_entity_poly.pdbx_strand_id
1 'polypeptide(L)'
;MQKGSSRQGGLSKRWENIRRNWYKFSRNSLSIIGLVVVCIIVFVAIFAPYISPHPESAGKFINFYEASQRPSLVHLCGTDV
;
A
#
# COMPACT_ATOMS: atom_id res chain seq x y z
N MET A 1 -25.27 16.54 -47.83
CA MET A 1 -24.65 15.25 -47.53
C MET A 1 -23.81 15.41 -46.25
N GLN A 2 -24.32 14.99 -45.09
CA GLN A 2 -23.64 15.16 -43.80
C GLN A 2 -22.54 14.09 -43.67
N LYS A 3 -21.26 14.51 -43.70
CA LYS A 3 -20.11 13.61 -43.61
C LYS A 3 -19.88 13.27 -42.13
N GLY A 4 -20.12 12.02 -41.77
CA GLY A 4 -19.89 11.49 -40.43
C GLY A 4 -18.41 11.61 -40.02
N SER A 5 -18.14 12.42 -38.99
CA SER A 5 -16.86 12.51 -38.31
C SER A 5 -17.08 12.27 -36.81
N SER A 6 -17.23 11.01 -36.41
CA SER A 6 -17.59 10.67 -35.03
C SER A 6 -16.97 9.38 -34.50
N ARG A 7 -15.73 9.04 -34.92
CA ARG A 7 -15.05 7.81 -34.46
C ARG A 7 -13.55 7.95 -34.19
N GLN A 8 -13.07 9.11 -33.77
CA GLN A 8 -11.68 9.29 -33.33
C GLN A 8 -11.68 10.16 -32.07
N GLY A 9 -11.33 9.60 -30.90
CA GLY A 9 -11.02 10.42 -29.73
C GLY A 9 -11.59 10.01 -28.37
N GLY A 10 -12.10 8.79 -28.19
CA GLY A 10 -12.51 8.31 -26.86
C GLY A 10 -11.31 8.16 -25.90
N LEU A 11 -10.21 7.56 -26.38
CA LEU A 11 -9.00 7.34 -25.58
C LEU A 11 -8.29 8.65 -25.23
N SER A 12 -8.12 9.57 -26.20
CA SER A 12 -7.44 10.85 -25.98
C SER A 12 -8.15 11.71 -24.94
N LYS A 13 -9.49 11.79 -25.01
CA LYS A 13 -10.30 12.50 -24.01
C LYS A 13 -10.17 11.90 -22.60
N ARG A 14 -10.10 10.56 -22.48
CA ARG A 14 -9.89 9.89 -21.19
C ARG A 14 -8.52 10.21 -20.60
N TRP A 15 -7.46 10.18 -21.41
CA TRP A 15 -6.10 10.53 -20.99
C TRP A 15 -5.97 11.99 -20.56
N GLU A 16 -6.58 12.92 -21.28
CA GLU A 16 -6.63 14.34 -20.87
C GLU A 16 -7.35 14.53 -19.54
N ASN A 17 -8.44 13.80 -19.31
CA ASN A 17 -9.17 13.85 -18.04
C ASN A 17 -8.32 13.28 -16.89
N ILE A 18 -7.66 12.14 -17.08
CA ILE A 18 -6.74 11.57 -16.08
C ILE A 18 -5.60 12.55 -15.76
N ARG A 19 -4.98 13.14 -16.79
CA ARG A 19 -3.90 14.12 -16.61
C ARG A 19 -4.38 15.35 -15.82
N ARG A 20 -5.56 15.89 -16.13
CA ARG A 20 -6.16 17.00 -15.40
C ARG A 20 -6.46 16.64 -13.94
N ASN A 21 -7.01 15.45 -13.69
CA ASN A 21 -7.32 14.99 -12.35
C ASN A 21 -6.04 14.73 -11.53
N TRP A 22 -5.02 14.13 -12.13
CA TRP A 22 -3.72 13.93 -11.51
C TRP A 22 -3.05 15.25 -11.13
N TYR A 23 -3.12 16.25 -12.02
CA TYR A 23 -2.59 17.58 -11.73
C TYR A 23 -3.29 18.23 -10.53
N LYS A 24 -4.61 18.12 -10.43
CA LYS A 24 -5.38 18.62 -9.26
C LYS A 24 -5.02 17.85 -7.99
N PHE A 25 -4.90 16.53 -8.09
CA PHE A 25 -4.52 15.66 -6.97
C PHE A 25 -3.12 16.00 -6.43
N SER A 26 -2.12 16.11 -7.32
CA SER A 26 -0.74 16.44 -6.97
C SER A 26 -0.54 17.87 -6.47
N ARG A 27 -1.53 18.76 -6.61
CA ARG A 27 -1.49 20.11 -6.04
C ARG A 27 -2.09 20.19 -4.65
N ASN A 28 -2.75 19.14 -4.18
CA ASN A 28 -3.34 19.07 -2.84
C ASN A 28 -2.37 18.35 -1.88
N SER A 29 -1.77 19.11 -0.97
CA SER A 29 -0.82 18.58 0.01
C SER A 29 -1.43 17.46 0.88
N LEU A 30 -2.71 17.54 1.25
CA LEU A 30 -3.37 16.48 2.04
C LEU A 30 -3.48 15.17 1.25
N SER A 31 -3.83 15.26 -0.04
CA SER A 31 -3.90 14.10 -0.93
C SER A 31 -2.55 13.45 -1.15
N ILE A 32 -1.48 14.25 -1.28
CA ILE A 32 -0.11 13.75 -1.42
C ILE A 32 0.34 13.05 -0.13
N ILE A 33 0.08 13.64 1.04
CA ILE A 33 0.41 13.01 2.33
C ILE A 33 -0.28 11.65 2.45
N GLY A 34 -1.58 11.58 2.12
CA GLY A 34 -2.31 10.31 2.11
C GLY A 34 -1.68 9.29 1.15
N LEU A 35 -1.31 9.71 -0.06
CA LEU A 35 -0.61 8.85 -1.02
C LEU A 35 0.72 8.34 -0.46
N VAL A 36 1.52 9.21 0.15
CA VAL A 36 2.81 8.84 0.76
C VAL A 36 2.63 7.82 1.86
N VAL A 37 1.65 8.01 2.76
CA VAL A 37 1.36 7.06 3.83
C VAL A 37 0.96 5.69 3.26
N VAL A 38 0.08 5.67 2.26
CA VAL A 38 -0.32 4.41 1.60
C VAL A 38 0.88 3.75 0.92
N CYS A 39 1.72 4.51 0.22
CA CYS A 39 2.94 3.99 -0.38
C CYS A 39 3.89 3.39 0.65
N ILE A 40 4.06 4.04 1.81
CA ILE A 40 4.89 3.52 2.91
C ILE A 40 4.32 2.20 3.43
N ILE A 41 3.01 2.12 3.68
CA ILE A 41 2.37 0.88 4.16
C ILE A 41 2.55 -0.26 3.15
N VAL A 42 2.32 0.01 1.86
CA VAL A 42 2.51 -0.99 0.80
C VAL A 42 3.97 -1.42 0.71
N PHE A 43 4.91 -0.48 0.82
CA PHE A 43 6.34 -0.78 0.83
C PHE A 43 6.70 -1.69 2.02
N VAL A 44 6.29 -1.31 3.24
CA VAL A 44 6.53 -2.13 4.44
C VAL A 44 5.87 -3.50 4.32
N ALA A 45 4.68 -3.61 3.71
CA ALA A 45 4.02 -4.89 3.50
C ALA A 45 4.78 -5.80 2.53
N ILE A 46 5.33 -5.25 1.43
CA ILE A 46 6.16 -6.00 0.48
C ILE A 46 7.47 -6.46 1.12
N PHE A 47 8.10 -5.58 1.91
CA PHE A 47 9.36 -5.86 2.60
C PHE A 47 9.17 -6.44 4.01
N ALA A 48 7.94 -6.79 4.40
CA ALA A 48 7.61 -7.37 5.69
C ALA A 48 8.49 -8.59 6.05
N PRO A 49 8.79 -9.55 5.15
CA PRO A 49 9.64 -10.68 5.52
C PRO A 49 11.09 -10.31 5.83
N TYR A 50 11.56 -9.14 5.39
CA TYR A 50 12.93 -8.66 5.67
C TYR A 50 13.01 -7.72 6.86
N ILE A 51 11.91 -7.00 7.16
CA ILE A 51 11.85 -6.02 8.24
C ILE A 51 11.37 -6.65 9.55
N SER A 52 10.45 -7.62 9.47
CA SER A 52 9.90 -8.26 10.66
C SER A 52 10.96 -9.15 11.31
N PRO A 53 11.22 -9.02 12.62
CA PRO A 53 12.10 -9.94 13.36
C PRO A 53 11.51 -11.35 13.45
N HIS A 54 10.18 -11.51 13.29
CA HIS A 54 9.46 -12.77 13.38
C HIS A 54 8.55 -12.97 12.15
N PRO A 55 9.10 -13.21 10.96
CA PRO A 55 8.33 -13.34 9.73
C PRO A 55 7.49 -14.62 9.69
N GLU A 56 7.93 -15.71 10.33
CA GLU A 56 7.16 -16.96 10.46
C GLU A 56 5.84 -16.79 11.22
N SER A 57 5.76 -15.84 12.15
CA SER A 57 4.56 -15.57 12.96
C SER A 57 3.41 -14.96 12.16
N ALA A 58 3.63 -14.56 10.90
CA ALA A 58 2.56 -14.11 10.02
C ALA A 58 1.70 -15.27 9.47
N GLY A 59 2.15 -16.52 9.59
CA GLY A 59 1.45 -17.72 9.14
C GLY A 59 0.52 -18.34 10.18
N LYS A 60 -0.18 -19.43 9.82
CA LYS A 60 -0.85 -20.33 10.77
C LYS A 60 0.20 -21.20 11.47
N PHE A 61 1.03 -20.59 12.30
CA PHE A 61 2.00 -21.29 13.13
C PHE A 61 1.84 -20.83 14.57
N ILE A 62 1.81 -21.78 15.50
CA ILE A 62 1.75 -21.51 16.94
C ILE A 62 3.09 -21.98 17.50
N ASN A 63 3.86 -21.04 18.05
CA ASN A 63 5.20 -21.32 18.56
C ASN A 63 5.15 -21.74 20.04
N PHE A 64 4.76 -22.99 20.30
CA PHE A 64 4.63 -23.52 21.67
C PHE A 64 5.95 -23.51 22.47
N TYR A 65 7.10 -23.46 21.79
CA TYR A 65 8.41 -23.46 22.45
C TYR A 65 8.71 -22.12 23.14
N GLU A 66 8.23 -21.02 22.57
CA GLU A 66 8.44 -19.67 23.09
C GLU A 66 7.18 -19.11 23.76
N ALA A 67 6.16 -19.92 24.04
CA ALA A 67 4.92 -19.46 24.66
C ALA A 67 5.14 -18.90 26.09
N SER A 68 4.36 -17.88 26.47
CA SER A 68 4.38 -17.26 27.82
C SER A 68 5.74 -16.69 28.26
N GLN A 69 6.56 -16.23 27.32
CA GLN A 69 7.80 -15.51 27.65
C GLN A 69 7.49 -14.07 28.03
N ARG A 70 8.22 -13.59 29.05
CA ARG A 70 8.15 -12.21 29.53
C ARG A 70 8.75 -11.23 28.51
N PRO A 71 8.37 -9.94 28.54
CA PRO A 71 8.93 -8.93 27.66
C PRO A 71 10.46 -8.94 27.68
N SER A 72 11.06 -9.00 26.50
CA SER A 72 12.51 -9.05 26.30
C SER A 72 12.90 -8.27 25.04
N LEU A 73 14.20 -8.08 24.80
CA LEU A 73 14.67 -7.41 23.57
C LEU A 73 14.27 -8.16 22.29
N VAL A 74 14.04 -9.47 22.38
CA VAL A 74 13.59 -10.33 21.27
C VAL A 74 12.07 -10.27 21.12
N HIS A 75 11.35 -10.22 22.24
CA HIS A 75 9.89 -10.09 22.28
C HIS A 75 9.51 -8.87 23.12
N LEU A 76 9.49 -7.69 22.50
CA LEU A 76 9.24 -6.42 23.19
C LEU A 76 7.93 -6.42 23.99
N CYS A 77 6.93 -7.19 23.56
CA CYS A 77 5.63 -7.33 24.21
C CYS A 77 5.44 -8.71 24.90
N GLY A 78 6.49 -9.54 24.99
CA GLY A 78 6.37 -10.95 25.38
C GLY A 78 5.72 -11.80 24.28
N THR A 79 5.36 -13.03 24.63
CA THR A 79 4.68 -13.98 23.73
C THR A 79 3.44 -14.55 24.40
N ASP A 80 2.40 -14.78 23.60
CA ASP A 80 1.17 -15.43 24.03
C ASP A 80 1.24 -16.96 23.82
N VAL A 81 0.22 -17.68 24.28
CA VAL A 81 0.10 -19.14 24.15
C VAL A 81 -0.30 -19.62 22.74
#